data_AF-A0AAX1EG17-F1
#
_entry.id   AF-A0AAX1EG17-F1
#
_cell.length_a   1.000
_cell.length_b   1.000
_cell.length_c   1.000
_cell.angle_alpha   90.00
_cell.angle_beta   90.00
_cell.angle_gamma   90.00
#
_symmetry.space_group_name_H-M   'P 1'
#
loop_
_entity.id
_entity.type
_entity.pdbx_description
1 polymer ?
#
loop_
_entity_poly.entity_id
_entity_poly.type
_entity_poly.pdbx_seq_one_letter_code
_entity_poly.pdbx_strand_id
1 'polypeptide(L)'
;MPFFSKKKKTDLPMSEEDKTVKNIAEVLNQKTTQLKARYEQAGFSSKDTEFINTLNKLGDLHTNAKNKISSIDAFKEAINETLDKLPKDQTRTFEKHGHVSVAAYDIGRDSRKILHDLQEQLEDQPKPKYH
;
A
#
# COMPACT_ATOMS: atom_id res chain seq x y z
N MET A 1 -42.86 32.02 -12.72
CA MET A 1 -42.56 31.01 -11.68
C MET A 1 -41.12 30.57 -11.85
N PRO A 2 -40.28 30.56 -10.80
CA PRO A 2 -38.87 30.20 -10.94
C PRO A 2 -38.72 28.67 -11.00
N PHE A 3 -38.12 28.17 -12.07
CA PHE A 3 -37.72 26.76 -12.17
C PHE A 3 -36.42 26.56 -11.39
N PHE A 4 -36.52 26.00 -10.19
CA PHE A 4 -35.37 25.47 -9.46
C PHE A 4 -34.84 24.24 -10.21
N SER A 5 -33.84 24.44 -11.05
CA SER A 5 -33.05 23.35 -11.62
C SER A 5 -32.13 22.81 -10.52
N LYS A 6 -32.63 21.85 -9.75
CA LYS A 6 -31.80 20.99 -8.90
C LYS A 6 -30.87 20.22 -9.83
N LYS A 7 -29.64 20.71 -10.00
CA LYS A 7 -28.54 19.94 -10.58
C LYS A 7 -28.39 18.67 -9.73
N LYS A 8 -28.96 17.57 -10.21
CA LYS A 8 -28.61 16.22 -9.74
C LYS A 8 -27.10 16.15 -9.88
N LYS A 9 -26.40 15.98 -8.76
CA LYS A 9 -25.01 15.54 -8.76
C LYS A 9 -25.04 14.21 -9.50
N THR A 10 -24.62 14.24 -10.76
CA THR A 10 -24.36 13.04 -11.52
C THR A 10 -23.23 12.37 -10.76
N ASP A 11 -23.53 11.30 -10.03
CA ASP A 11 -22.53 10.31 -9.66
C ASP A 11 -21.93 9.83 -10.99
N LEU A 12 -20.86 10.49 -11.42
CA LEU A 12 -20.09 10.01 -12.55
C LEU A 12 -19.66 8.59 -12.20
N PRO A 13 -19.87 7.61 -13.10
CA PRO A 13 -19.38 6.26 -12.86
C PRO A 13 -17.88 6.36 -12.61
N MET A 14 -17.45 5.83 -11.47
CA MET A 14 -16.06 5.75 -11.06
C MET A 14 -15.24 5.20 -12.24
N SER A 15 -14.19 5.93 -12.66
CA SER A 15 -13.33 5.53 -13.79
C SER A 15 -12.79 4.11 -13.57
N GLU A 16 -12.57 3.34 -14.63
CA GLU A 16 -11.99 1.99 -14.53
C GLU A 16 -10.65 2.02 -13.78
N GLU A 17 -9.86 3.08 -13.99
CA GLU A 17 -8.61 3.33 -13.26
C GLU A 17 -8.83 3.55 -11.76
N ASP A 18 -9.84 4.35 -11.38
CA ASP A 18 -10.14 4.63 -9.97
C ASP A 18 -10.69 3.37 -9.26
N LYS A 19 -11.45 2.53 -9.97
CA LYS A 19 -11.85 1.20 -9.46
C LYS A 19 -10.65 0.28 -9.28
N THR A 20 -9.72 0.26 -10.24
CA THR A 20 -8.49 -0.51 -10.15
C THR A 20 -7.64 -0.07 -8.96
N VAL A 21 -7.40 1.23 -8.81
CA VAL A 21 -6.62 1.77 -7.69
C VAL A 21 -7.28 1.41 -6.36
N LYS A 22 -8.60 1.53 -6.25
CA LYS A 22 -9.34 1.13 -5.02
C LYS A 22 -9.25 -0.36 -4.74
N ASN A 23 -9.42 -1.22 -5.75
CA ASN A 23 -9.27 -2.67 -5.58
C ASN A 23 -7.86 -3.01 -5.10
N ILE A 24 -6.83 -2.42 -5.70
CA ILE A 24 -5.44 -2.70 -5.32
C ILE A 24 -5.10 -2.09 -3.96
N ALA A 25 -5.69 -0.96 -3.60
CA ALA A 25 -5.62 -0.41 -2.24
C ALA A 25 -6.25 -1.37 -1.21
N GLU A 26 -7.38 -2.00 -1.52
CA GLU A 26 -7.97 -3.02 -0.64
C GLU A 26 -7.06 -4.25 -0.50
N VAL A 27 -6.46 -4.73 -1.60
CA VAL A 27 -5.46 -5.82 -1.56
C VAL A 27 -4.26 -5.43 -0.70
N LEU A 28 -3.76 -4.21 -0.82
CA LEU A 28 -2.69 -3.67 0.03
C LEU A 28 -3.08 -3.73 1.51
N ASN A 29 -4.30 -3.30 1.87
CA ASN A 29 -4.78 -3.33 3.24
C ASN A 29 -4.91 -4.77 3.78
N GLN A 30 -5.42 -5.70 2.95
CA GLN A 30 -5.51 -7.12 3.31
C GLN A 30 -4.12 -7.73 3.55
N LYS A 31 -3.17 -7.52 2.62
CA LYS A 31 -1.79 -8.01 2.75
C LYS A 31 -1.09 -7.39 3.96
N THR A 32 -1.31 -6.10 4.23
CA THR A 32 -0.77 -5.41 5.42
C THR A 32 -1.33 -5.99 6.72
N THR A 33 -2.63 -6.32 6.74
CA THR A 33 -3.28 -6.94 7.91
C THR A 33 -2.76 -8.37 8.15
N GLN A 34 -2.58 -9.15 7.08
CA GLN A 34 -1.99 -10.48 7.16
C GLN A 34 -0.54 -10.43 7.65
N LEU A 35 0.25 -9.47 7.14
CA LEU A 35 1.61 -9.22 7.59
C LEU A 35 1.62 -8.91 9.10
N LYS A 36 0.79 -7.97 9.54
CA LYS A 36 0.64 -7.64 10.96
C LYS A 36 0.34 -8.89 11.80
N ALA A 37 -0.66 -9.67 11.42
CA ALA A 37 -1.05 -10.87 12.17
C ALA A 37 0.08 -11.92 12.24
N ARG A 38 0.82 -12.12 11.13
CA ARG A 38 1.95 -13.06 11.07
C ARG A 38 3.07 -12.66 12.03
N TYR A 39 3.41 -11.38 12.07
CA TYR A 39 4.46 -10.88 12.96
C TYR A 39 3.99 -10.84 14.42
N GLU A 40 2.73 -10.46 14.69
CA GLU A 40 2.16 -10.55 16.04
C GLU A 40 2.17 -12.00 16.58
N GLN A 41 1.85 -13.00 15.75
CA GLN A 41 1.97 -14.42 16.10
C GLN A 41 3.42 -14.88 16.34
N ALA A 42 4.38 -14.28 15.64
CA ALA A 42 5.81 -14.55 15.82
C ALA A 42 6.40 -13.87 17.08
N GLY A 43 5.57 -13.16 17.87
CA GLY A 43 5.99 -12.49 19.10
C GLY A 43 6.42 -11.04 18.91
N PHE A 44 6.26 -10.47 17.71
CA PHE A 44 6.47 -9.04 17.49
C PHE A 44 5.37 -8.24 18.16
N SER A 45 5.78 -7.25 18.94
CA SER A 45 4.86 -6.39 19.66
C SER A 45 4.75 -5.04 18.96
N SER A 46 3.66 -4.33 19.22
CA SER A 46 3.52 -2.88 19.00
C SER A 46 4.51 -2.03 19.84
N LYS A 47 5.64 -2.61 20.24
CA LYS A 47 6.81 -1.93 20.80
C LYS A 47 8.00 -1.92 19.83
N ASP A 48 7.96 -2.73 18.77
CA ASP A 48 8.93 -2.69 17.70
C ASP A 48 8.68 -1.47 16.82
N THR A 49 9.50 -0.43 17.03
CA THR A 49 9.42 0.84 16.31
C THR A 49 9.45 0.64 14.79
N GLU A 50 10.27 -0.30 14.30
CA GLU A 50 10.35 -0.60 12.87
C GLU A 50 9.11 -1.31 12.32
N PHE A 51 8.53 -2.22 13.11
CA PHE A 51 7.29 -2.90 12.75
C PHE A 51 6.13 -1.91 12.65
N ILE A 52 5.97 -1.04 13.64
CA ILE A 52 4.94 0.00 13.63
C ILE A 52 5.17 1.00 12.49
N ASN A 53 6.41 1.46 12.30
CA ASN A 53 6.72 2.40 11.23
C ASN A 53 6.40 1.82 9.84
N THR A 54 6.66 0.53 9.64
CA THR A 54 6.36 -0.16 8.39
C THR A 54 4.85 -0.29 8.18
N LEU A 55 4.11 -0.73 9.20
CA LEU A 55 2.65 -0.81 9.14
C LEU A 55 1.99 0.56 8.92
N ASN A 56 2.50 1.61 9.58
CA ASN A 56 2.01 2.97 9.39
C ASN A 56 2.23 3.45 7.94
N LYS A 57 3.41 3.21 7.37
CA LYS A 57 3.71 3.57 5.97
C LYS A 57 2.79 2.86 4.97
N LEU A 58 2.54 1.56 5.18
CA LEU A 58 1.61 0.81 4.34
C LEU A 58 0.15 1.29 4.52
N GLY A 59 -0.23 1.64 5.76
CA GLY A 59 -1.55 2.21 6.07
C GLY A 59 -1.76 3.61 5.49
N ASP A 60 -0.73 4.44 5.49
CA ASP A 60 -0.72 5.76 4.86
C ASP A 60 -0.86 5.64 3.34
N LEU A 61 -0.15 4.69 2.73
CA LEU A 61 -0.28 4.40 1.31
C LEU A 61 -1.72 3.97 0.96
N HIS A 62 -2.31 3.06 1.72
CA HIS A 62 -3.71 2.66 1.54
C HIS A 62 -4.69 3.85 1.69
N THR A 63 -4.48 4.70 2.69
CA THR A 63 -5.32 5.87 2.95
C THR A 63 -5.21 6.90 1.82
N ASN A 64 -4.00 7.14 1.33
CA ASN A 64 -3.76 8.01 0.18
C ASN A 64 -4.37 7.43 -1.10
N ALA A 65 -4.22 6.12 -1.32
CA ALA A 65 -4.81 5.41 -2.45
C ALA A 65 -6.34 5.54 -2.49
N LYS A 66 -6.98 5.45 -1.32
CA LYS A 66 -8.44 5.54 -1.22
C LYS A 66 -8.99 6.96 -1.39
N ASN A 67 -8.25 7.97 -0.92
CA ASN A 67 -8.78 9.33 -0.76
C ASN A 67 -8.24 10.36 -1.76
N LYS A 68 -7.02 10.15 -2.29
CA LYS A 68 -6.31 11.17 -3.08
C LYS A 68 -5.87 10.67 -4.46
N ILE A 69 -5.63 9.37 -4.60
CA ILE A 69 -5.08 8.80 -5.82
C ILE A 69 -6.21 8.18 -6.63
N SER A 70 -6.43 8.70 -7.84
CA SER A 70 -7.45 8.20 -8.76
C SER A 70 -6.86 7.68 -10.08
N SER A 71 -5.54 7.61 -10.19
CA SER A 71 -4.80 7.14 -11.37
C SER A 71 -3.77 6.09 -10.99
N ILE A 72 -3.59 5.11 -11.88
CA ILE A 72 -2.62 4.01 -11.73
C ILE A 72 -1.19 4.55 -11.60
N ASP A 73 -0.80 5.54 -12.39
CA ASP A 73 0.56 6.08 -12.38
C ASP A 73 0.87 6.81 -11.06
N ALA A 74 -0.06 7.63 -10.57
CA ALA A 74 0.07 8.26 -9.26
C ALA A 74 0.12 7.23 -8.11
N PHE A 75 -0.56 6.09 -8.28
CA PHE A 75 -0.47 5.00 -7.30
C PHE A 75 0.89 4.29 -7.35
N LYS A 76 1.45 4.08 -8.54
CA LYS A 76 2.81 3.54 -8.70
C LYS A 76 3.87 4.47 -8.10
N GLU A 77 3.75 5.78 -8.30
CA GLU A 77 4.64 6.76 -7.65
C GLU A 77 4.55 6.68 -6.13
N ALA A 78 3.34 6.59 -5.57
CA ALA A 78 3.14 6.43 -4.13
C ALA A 78 3.71 5.11 -3.59
N ILE A 79 3.63 4.02 -4.37
CA ILE A 79 4.29 2.75 -4.05
C ILE A 79 5.81 2.95 -4.00
N ASN A 80 6.40 3.58 -5.00
CA ASN A 80 7.85 3.84 -5.06
C ASN A 80 8.33 4.71 -3.90
N GLU A 81 7.60 5.78 -3.56
CA GLU A 81 7.89 6.59 -2.37
C GLU A 81 7.83 5.78 -1.09
N THR A 82 6.87 4.85 -0.99
CA THR A 82 6.72 3.99 0.18
C THR A 82 7.89 3.01 0.27
N LEU A 83 8.29 2.41 -0.86
CA LEU A 83 9.46 1.52 -0.96
C LEU A 83 10.75 2.20 -0.50
N ASP A 84 10.97 3.46 -0.89
CA ASP A 84 12.14 4.24 -0.47
C ASP A 84 12.15 4.54 1.03
N LYS A 85 10.96 4.70 1.61
CA LYS A 85 10.78 4.94 3.04
C LYS A 85 10.84 3.64 3.86
N LEU A 86 10.60 2.47 3.28
CA LEU A 86 10.69 1.19 3.99
C LEU A 86 12.14 0.89 4.39
N PRO A 87 12.36 0.19 5.53
CA PRO A 87 13.69 -0.22 5.94
C PRO A 87 14.38 -0.93 4.77
N LYS A 88 15.59 -0.45 4.43
CA LYS A 88 16.39 -1.00 3.33
C LYS A 88 16.87 -2.40 3.70
N ASP A 89 17.13 -3.23 2.69
CA ASP A 89 17.90 -4.47 2.82
C ASP A 89 19.29 -4.12 3.36
N GLN A 90 19.38 -3.77 4.64
CA GLN A 90 20.62 -3.80 5.36
C GLN A 90 20.88 -5.29 5.52
N THR A 91 21.91 -5.78 4.81
CA THR A 91 22.52 -7.10 4.99
C THR A 91 22.31 -7.54 6.42
N ARG A 92 21.60 -8.66 6.64
CA ARG A 92 21.27 -9.28 7.93
C ARG A 92 22.43 -9.15 8.93
N THR A 93 22.54 -7.99 9.58
CA THR A 93 23.72 -7.66 10.39
C THR A 93 23.42 -8.23 11.76
N PHE A 94 23.97 -9.43 11.97
CA PHE A 94 23.98 -10.09 13.28
C PHE A 94 24.84 -9.34 14.30
N GLU A 95 25.60 -8.33 13.86
CA GLU A 95 26.51 -7.60 14.72
C GLU A 95 25.77 -6.57 15.59
N LYS A 96 25.80 -6.85 16.91
CA LYS A 96 25.46 -6.01 18.07
C LYS A 96 24.00 -5.89 18.53
N HIS A 97 22.98 -6.12 17.70
CA HIS A 97 21.57 -5.94 18.12
C HIS A 97 20.73 -7.19 17.82
N GLY A 98 20.90 -8.23 18.64
CA GLY A 98 20.24 -9.53 18.48
C GLY A 98 18.72 -9.47 18.31
N HIS A 99 18.16 -10.44 17.57
CA HIS A 99 16.75 -10.67 17.21
C HIS A 99 15.97 -9.49 16.55
N VAL A 100 16.15 -8.26 17.01
CA VAL A 100 15.49 -7.04 16.53
C VAL A 100 15.95 -6.66 15.11
N SER A 101 17.24 -6.83 14.76
CA SER A 101 17.71 -6.54 13.39
C SER A 101 17.20 -7.55 12.35
N VAL A 102 17.02 -8.81 12.74
CA VAL A 102 16.51 -9.87 11.86
C VAL A 102 15.02 -9.66 11.56
N ALA A 103 14.27 -9.24 12.57
CA ALA A 103 12.86 -8.89 12.45
C ALA A 103 12.58 -7.71 11.53
N ALA A 104 13.30 -6.61 11.76
CA ALA A 104 13.28 -5.40 10.95
C ALA A 104 13.52 -5.73 9.47
N TYR A 105 14.53 -6.57 9.22
CA TYR A 105 14.87 -7.07 7.90
C TYR A 105 13.73 -7.90 7.27
N ASP A 106 13.20 -8.88 7.99
CA ASP A 106 12.14 -9.75 7.49
C ASP A 106 10.83 -8.96 7.20
N ILE A 107 10.45 -8.03 8.09
CA ILE A 107 9.29 -7.15 7.91
C ILE A 107 9.48 -6.23 6.70
N GLY A 108 10.65 -5.61 6.57
CA GLY A 108 10.99 -4.76 5.44
C GLY A 108 10.93 -5.52 4.11
N ARG A 109 11.52 -6.72 4.08
CA ARG A 109 11.51 -7.61 2.91
C ARG A 109 10.10 -8.04 2.52
N ASP A 110 9.29 -8.51 3.47
CA ASP A 110 7.91 -8.93 3.20
C ASP A 110 7.06 -7.76 2.73
N SER A 111 7.23 -6.57 3.31
CA SER A 111 6.50 -5.35 2.93
C SER A 111 6.87 -4.87 1.52
N ARG A 112 8.15 -4.94 1.15
CA ARG A 112 8.60 -4.64 -0.23
C ARG A 112 8.03 -5.63 -1.23
N LYS A 113 7.99 -6.92 -0.87
CA LYS A 113 7.39 -7.96 -1.72
C LYS A 113 5.91 -7.67 -1.97
N ILE A 114 5.15 -7.27 -0.94
CA ILE A 114 3.76 -6.85 -1.09
C ILE A 114 3.65 -5.70 -2.12
N LEU A 115 4.49 -4.68 -2.00
CA LEU A 115 4.48 -3.52 -2.88
C LEU A 115 4.88 -3.86 -4.33
N HIS A 116 5.88 -4.73 -4.53
CA HIS A 116 6.25 -5.22 -5.85
C HIS A 116 5.15 -6.06 -6.50
N ASP A 117 4.53 -6.98 -5.76
CA ASP A 117 3.41 -7.78 -6.27
C ASP A 117 2.24 -6.86 -6.70
N LEU A 118 1.98 -5.78 -5.95
CA LEU A 118 0.92 -4.81 -6.29
C LEU A 118 1.28 -4.00 -7.52
N GLN A 119 2.56 -3.63 -7.68
CA GLN A 119 3.04 -2.94 -8.86
C GLN A 119 2.96 -3.81 -10.11
N GLU A 120 3.31 -5.09 -10.00
CA GLU A 120 3.15 -6.08 -11.07
C GLU A 120 1.67 -6.25 -11.43
N GLN A 121 0.76 -6.34 -10.44
CA GLN A 121 -0.68 -6.35 -10.69
C GLN A 121 -1.21 -5.09 -11.39
N LEU A 122 -0.61 -3.92 -11.15
CA LEU A 122 -0.92 -2.68 -11.87
C LEU A 122 -0.37 -2.67 -13.30
N GLU A 123 0.70 -3.42 -13.58
CA GLU A 123 1.34 -3.53 -14.90
C GLU A 123 0.69 -4.60 -15.79
N ASP A 124 0.24 -5.70 -15.19
CA ASP A 124 -0.48 -6.80 -15.87
C ASP A 124 -1.95 -6.47 -16.16
N GLN A 125 -2.46 -5.32 -15.73
CA GLN A 125 -3.79 -4.89 -16.13
C GLN A 125 -3.82 -4.66 -17.65
N PRO A 126 -4.79 -5.25 -18.37
CA PRO A 126 -4.92 -5.02 -19.80
C PRO A 126 -5.08 -3.52 -20.04
N LYS A 127 -4.08 -2.91 -20.71
CA LYS A 127 -4.17 -1.50 -21.11
C LYS A 127 -5.49 -1.30 -21.85
N PRO A 128 -6.32 -0.30 -21.50
CA PRO A 128 -7.53 -0.03 -22.23
C PRO A 128 -7.12 0.19 -23.69
N LYS A 129 -7.59 -0.68 -24.58
CA LYS A 129 -7.50 -0.45 -26.02
C LYS A 129 -8.37 0.77 -26.28
N TYR A 130 -7.75 1.93 -26.43
CA TYR A 130 -8.40 3.08 -27.04
C TYR A 130 -8.87 2.64 -28.43
N HIS A 131 -10.18 2.64 -28.63
CA HIS A 131 -10.85 2.21 -29.85
C HIS A 131 -11.32 3.42 -30.66
#